data_AF-A0A1R2D2F9-F1
#
_entry.id   AF-A0A1R2D2F9-F1
#
_cell.length_a   1.000
_cell.length_b   1.000
_cell.length_c   1.000
_cell.angle_alpha   90.00
_cell.angle_beta   90.00
_cell.angle_gamma   90.00
#
_symmetry.space_group_name_H-M   'P 1'
#
loop_
_entity.id
_entity.type
_entity.pdbx_description
1 polymer ?
#
loop_
_entity_poly.entity_id
_entity_poly.type
_entity_poly.pdbx_seq_one_letter_code
_entity_poly.pdbx_strand_id
1 'polypeptide(L)'
;MEIQGLSPLSSFLVSMTWLAVRITVIVLTPFILEYNCDNDLKLFLQIIFYSNIFMVFLQICYLITKSCFKKKSLDVPKLIQVSYFILDYIFYGLFRFVIFILGVIWIIESEHCDDMILYYSIALCIGYFGVCWSVCWIGCVSMFVLCWDAQTS
;
A
#
# COMPACT_ATOMS: atom_id res chain seq x y z
N MET A 1 11.64 -3.56 -5.79
CA MET A 1 11.77 -4.76 -4.93
C MET A 1 11.92 -5.98 -5.85
N GLU A 2 12.48 -7.12 -5.41
CA GLU A 2 12.35 -8.39 -6.17
C GLU A 2 11.33 -9.25 -5.41
N ILE A 3 10.17 -9.42 -6.02
CA ILE A 3 9.07 -10.27 -5.61
C ILE A 3 9.39 -11.63 -6.23
N GLN A 4 9.72 -12.60 -5.38
CA GLN A 4 10.05 -13.94 -5.87
C GLN A 4 8.85 -14.56 -6.60
N GLY A 5 9.11 -15.21 -7.72
CA GLY A 5 8.10 -15.70 -8.66
C GLY A 5 7.73 -14.73 -9.78
N LEU A 6 8.22 -13.49 -9.75
CA LEU A 6 8.08 -12.52 -10.86
C LEU A 6 9.42 -12.24 -11.54
N SER A 7 9.37 -11.90 -12.83
CA SER A 7 10.55 -11.38 -13.52
C SER A 7 11.05 -10.09 -12.84
N PRO A 8 12.36 -9.79 -12.88
CA PRO A 8 12.90 -8.56 -12.27
C PRO A 8 12.19 -7.29 -12.75
N LEU A 9 11.81 -7.26 -14.03
CA LEU A 9 11.05 -6.16 -14.64
C LEU A 9 9.64 -6.04 -14.04
N SER A 10 8.90 -7.15 -13.98
CA SER A 10 7.54 -7.19 -13.40
C SER A 10 7.55 -6.74 -11.93
N SER A 11 8.55 -7.20 -11.17
CA SER A 11 8.70 -6.84 -9.78
C SER A 11 9.06 -5.36 -9.57
N PHE A 12 9.87 -4.80 -10.46
CA PHE A 12 10.15 -3.36 -10.47
C PHE A 12 8.88 -2.57 -10.78
N LEU A 13 8.14 -2.94 -11.82
CA LEU A 13 6.90 -2.29 -12.23
C LEU A 13 5.86 -2.29 -11.10
N VAL A 14 5.62 -3.45 -10.47
CA VAL A 14 4.71 -3.56 -9.33
C VAL A 14 5.12 -2.62 -8.19
N SER A 15 6.41 -2.58 -7.85
CA SER A 15 6.94 -1.69 -6.81
C SER A 15 6.80 -0.20 -7.16
N MET A 16 6.90 0.17 -8.44
CA MET A 16 6.76 1.55 -8.91
C MET A 16 5.30 1.97 -8.99
N THR A 17 4.41 1.10 -9.48
CA THR A 17 2.96 1.30 -9.45
C THR A 17 2.49 1.49 -8.01
N TRP A 18 3.04 0.73 -7.06
CA TRP A 18 2.74 0.87 -5.63
C TRP A 18 3.08 2.24 -5.07
N LEU A 19 4.27 2.74 -5.40
CA LEU A 19 4.73 4.04 -4.97
C LEU A 19 3.87 5.15 -5.60
N ALA A 20 3.57 5.04 -6.89
CA ALA A 20 2.71 6.00 -7.59
C ALA A 20 1.32 6.08 -6.96
N VAL A 21 0.68 4.94 -6.70
CA VAL A 21 -0.64 4.86 -6.05
C VAL A 21 -0.62 5.48 -4.64
N ARG A 22 0.44 5.24 -3.85
CA ARG A 22 0.62 5.88 -2.53
C ARG A 22 0.75 7.40 -2.64
N ILE A 23 1.56 7.88 -3.58
CA ILE A 23 1.75 9.32 -3.82
C ILE A 23 0.42 9.95 -4.26
N THR A 24 -0.32 9.31 -5.16
CA THR A 24 -1.63 9.80 -5.60
C THR A 24 -2.58 9.97 -4.42
N VAL A 25 -2.64 9.01 -3.48
CA VAL A 25 -3.47 9.17 -2.28
C VAL A 25 -2.99 10.29 -1.38
N ILE A 26 -1.68 10.39 -1.13
CA ILE A 26 -1.10 11.49 -0.34
C ILE A 26 -1.45 12.85 -0.96
N VAL A 27 -1.45 12.95 -2.30
CA VAL A 27 -1.78 14.19 -3.01
C VAL A 27 -3.28 14.46 -3.02
N LEU A 28 -4.12 13.45 -3.25
CA LEU A 28 -5.57 13.63 -3.36
C LEU A 28 -6.26 13.87 -2.01
N THR A 29 -5.76 13.26 -0.93
CA THR A 29 -6.42 13.37 0.38
C THR A 29 -6.56 14.82 0.88
N PRO A 30 -5.54 15.70 0.82
CA PRO A 30 -5.69 17.11 1.16
C PRO A 30 -6.79 17.83 0.37
N PHE A 31 -6.90 17.58 -0.94
CA PHE A 31 -7.96 18.20 -1.77
C PHE A 31 -9.35 17.76 -1.33
N ILE A 32 -9.53 16.51 -0.91
CA ILE A 32 -10.83 16.01 -0.44
C ILE A 32 -11.14 16.57 0.96
N LEU A 33 -10.12 16.75 1.80
CA LEU A 33 -10.27 17.35 3.12
C LEU A 33 -10.68 18.84 3.09
N GLU A 34 -10.43 19.55 1.99
CA GLU A 34 -10.89 20.93 1.79
C GLU A 34 -12.42 21.01 1.64
N TYR A 35 -13.07 19.94 1.22
CA TYR A 35 -14.53 19.92 1.13
C TYR A 35 -15.17 19.79 2.51
N ASN A 36 -16.24 20.56 2.70
CA ASN A 36 -16.94 20.62 3.97
C ASN A 36 -17.98 19.48 4.07
N CYS A 37 -17.49 18.25 4.17
CA CYS A 37 -18.30 17.06 4.47
C CYS A 37 -18.00 16.60 5.92
N ASP A 38 -18.57 15.46 6.33
CA ASP A 38 -18.60 14.95 7.71
C ASP A 38 -17.22 14.92 8.41
N ASN A 39 -17.18 15.21 9.71
CA ASN A 39 -15.97 15.16 10.53
C ASN A 39 -15.37 13.74 10.61
N ASP A 40 -16.22 12.72 10.61
CA ASP A 40 -15.77 11.33 10.67
C ASP A 40 -15.12 10.90 9.33
N LEU A 41 -15.61 11.41 8.19
CA LEU A 41 -14.96 11.25 6.88
C LEU A 41 -13.57 11.92 6.88
N LYS A 42 -13.46 13.12 7.47
CA LYS A 42 -12.17 13.83 7.57
C LYS A 42 -11.16 13.05 8.41
N LEU A 43 -11.59 12.50 9.56
CA LEU A 43 -10.74 11.66 10.40
C LEU A 43 -10.29 10.40 9.65
N PHE A 44 -11.20 9.75 8.94
CA PHE A 44 -10.90 8.57 8.11
C PHE A 44 -9.86 8.88 7.03
N LEU A 45 -10.05 9.97 6.29
CA LEU A 45 -9.11 10.43 5.27
C LEU A 45 -7.74 10.76 5.87
N GLN A 46 -7.68 11.40 7.04
CA GLN A 46 -6.42 11.66 7.75
C GLN A 46 -5.69 10.36 8.12
N ILE A 47 -6.41 9.34 8.63
CA ILE A 47 -5.82 8.02 8.92
C ILE A 47 -5.21 7.42 7.65
N ILE A 48 -5.93 7.47 6.53
CA ILE A 48 -5.43 7.01 5.22
C ILE A 48 -4.15 7.78 4.85
N PHE A 49 -4.18 9.10 4.94
CA PHE A 49 -3.06 9.96 4.59
C PHE A 49 -1.79 9.63 5.39
N TYR A 50 -1.88 9.62 6.73
CA TYR A 50 -0.74 9.35 7.59
C TYR A 50 -0.22 7.92 7.43
N SER A 51 -1.12 6.94 7.24
CA SER A 51 -0.71 5.57 6.98
C SER A 51 0.10 5.43 5.67
N ASN A 52 -0.27 6.16 4.61
CA ASN A 52 0.49 6.16 3.36
C ASN A 52 1.85 6.85 3.52
N ILE A 53 1.93 7.97 4.24
CA ILE A 53 3.20 8.64 4.52
C ILE A 53 4.15 7.69 5.24
N PHE A 54 3.67 7.02 6.29
CA PHE A 54 4.46 6.07 7.05
C PHE A 54 5.00 4.94 6.18
N MET A 55 4.19 4.41 5.26
CA MET A 55 4.63 3.34 4.37
C MET A 55 5.58 3.79 3.28
N VAL A 56 5.43 5.01 2.75
CA VAL A 56 6.44 5.61 1.87
C VAL A 56 7.76 5.74 2.59
N PHE A 57 7.76 6.19 3.85
CA PHE A 57 8.95 6.24 4.69
C PHE A 57 9.60 4.86 4.86
N LEU A 58 8.84 3.83 5.24
CA LEU A 58 9.35 2.46 5.36
C LEU A 58 9.94 1.93 4.03
N GLN A 59 9.29 2.22 2.90
CA GLN A 59 9.77 1.84 1.58
C GLN A 59 11.11 2.52 1.25
N ILE A 60 11.25 3.82 1.57
CA ILE A 60 12.51 4.56 1.42
C ILE A 60 13.60 3.94 2.30
N CYS A 61 13.32 3.67 3.58
CA CYS A 61 14.25 3.01 4.49
C CYS A 61 14.72 1.65 3.94
N TYR A 62 13.80 0.84 3.43
CA TYR A 62 14.14 -0.44 2.79
C TYR A 62 15.06 -0.26 1.58
N LEU A 63 14.77 0.70 0.70
CA LEU A 63 15.58 0.97 -0.49
C LEU A 63 16.98 1.46 -0.13
N ILE A 64 17.10 2.32 0.89
CA ILE A 64 18.41 2.77 1.41
C ILE A 64 19.18 1.59 1.97
N THR A 65 18.57 0.78 2.84
CA THR A 65 19.21 -0.41 3.41
C THR A 65 19.68 -1.36 2.30
N LYS A 66 18.81 -1.70 1.33
CA LYS A 66 19.18 -2.54 0.19
C LYS A 66 20.35 -1.97 -0.61
N SER A 67 20.38 -0.66 -0.82
CA SER A 67 21.47 0.01 -1.54
C SER A 67 22.79 -0.03 -0.76
N CYS A 68 22.74 0.14 0.57
CA CYS A 68 23.90 0.04 1.45
C CYS A 68 24.50 -1.39 1.46
N PHE A 69 23.67 -2.42 1.52
CA PHE A 69 24.10 -3.83 1.47
C PHE A 69 24.71 -4.18 0.11
N LYS A 70 24.08 -3.75 -0.99
CA LYS A 70 24.61 -3.94 -2.35
C LYS A 70 25.99 -3.31 -2.53
N LYS A 71 26.22 -2.10 -1.99
CA LYS A 71 27.54 -1.44 -2.03
C LYS A 71 28.63 -2.20 -1.27
N LYS A 72 28.26 -2.95 -0.24
CA LYS A 72 29.20 -3.75 0.56
C LYS A 72 29.37 -5.18 0.02
N SER A 73 28.77 -5.52 -1.14
CA SER A 73 28.71 -6.89 -1.67
C SER A 73 28.20 -7.90 -0.62
N LEU A 74 27.33 -7.42 0.28
CA LEU A 74 26.68 -8.25 1.28
C LEU A 74 25.25 -8.51 0.83
N ASP A 75 24.81 -9.75 0.95
CA ASP A 75 23.41 -10.08 0.75
C ASP A 75 22.54 -9.39 1.81
N VAL A 76 21.38 -8.88 1.39
CA VAL A 76 20.40 -8.36 2.35
C VAL A 76 19.98 -9.52 3.25
N PRO A 77 20.09 -9.40 4.58
CA PRO A 77 19.69 -10.45 5.49
C PRO A 77 18.25 -10.86 5.20
N LYS A 78 18.00 -12.15 4.99
CA LYS A 78 16.65 -12.69 4.75
C LYS A 78 15.65 -12.18 5.79
N LEU A 79 16.10 -11.99 7.04
CA LEU A 79 15.31 -11.41 8.13
C LEU A 79 14.79 -10.00 7.82
N ILE A 80 15.61 -9.10 7.26
CA ILE A 80 15.18 -7.72 6.93
C ILE A 80 14.15 -7.74 5.80
N GLN A 81 14.36 -8.60 4.80
CA GLN A 81 13.41 -8.78 3.72
C GLN A 81 12.09 -9.32 4.24
N VAL A 82 12.11 -10.42 5.01
CA VAL A 82 10.90 -11.02 5.60
C VAL A 82 10.16 -10.02 6.50
N SER A 83 10.85 -9.31 7.38
CA SER A 83 10.22 -8.30 8.25
C SER A 83 9.56 -7.16 7.47
N TYR A 84 10.22 -6.65 6.42
CA TYR A 84 9.61 -5.65 5.55
C TYR A 84 8.37 -6.21 4.86
N PHE A 85 8.44 -7.42 4.31
CA PHE A 85 7.31 -8.05 3.64
C PHE A 85 6.13 -8.29 4.58
N ILE A 86 6.37 -8.77 5.81
CA ILE A 86 5.31 -8.97 6.81
C ILE A 86 4.63 -7.63 7.16
N LEU A 87 5.42 -6.57 7.39
CA LEU A 87 4.88 -5.24 7.68
C LEU A 87 4.09 -4.66 6.49
N ASP A 88 4.64 -4.76 5.29
CA ASP A 88 4.09 -4.12 4.07
C ASP A 88 2.89 -4.88 3.47
N TYR A 89 2.89 -6.21 3.54
CA TYR A 89 1.86 -7.03 2.89
C TYR A 89 0.83 -7.60 3.87
N ILE A 90 1.25 -8.06 5.06
CA ILE A 90 0.31 -8.68 6.01
C ILE A 90 -0.38 -7.60 6.84
N PHE A 91 0.39 -6.85 7.63
CA PHE A 91 -0.21 -5.86 8.53
C PHE A 91 -0.83 -4.71 7.75
N TYR A 92 -0.10 -4.16 6.80
CA TYR A 92 -0.59 -3.02 6.03
C TYR A 92 -1.64 -3.41 4.98
N GLY A 93 -1.56 -4.63 4.40
CA GLY A 93 -2.60 -5.16 3.52
C GLY A 93 -3.93 -5.41 4.25
N LEU A 94 -3.89 -6.04 5.44
CA LEU A 94 -5.08 -6.25 6.28
C LEU A 94 -5.68 -4.93 6.76
N PHE A 95 -4.84 -3.99 7.19
CA PHE A 95 -5.29 -2.65 7.59
C PHE A 95 -5.98 -1.92 6.43
N ARG A 96 -5.43 -2.00 5.22
CA ARG A 96 -6.07 -1.43 4.02
C ARG A 96 -7.38 -2.11 3.66
N PHE A 97 -7.52 -3.42 3.90
CA PHE A 97 -8.80 -4.10 3.68
C PHE A 97 -9.90 -3.62 4.63
N VAL A 98 -9.55 -3.39 5.91
CA VAL A 98 -10.49 -2.78 6.87
C VAL A 98 -10.85 -1.37 6.44
N ILE A 99 -9.86 -0.56 6.05
CA ILE A 99 -10.10 0.79 5.53
C ILE A 99 -10.94 0.75 4.26
N PHE A 100 -10.78 -0.23 3.37
CA PHE A 100 -11.60 -0.38 2.17
C PHE A 100 -13.09 -0.55 2.53
N ILE A 101 -13.39 -1.49 3.42
CA ILE A 101 -14.77 -1.75 3.85
C ILE A 101 -15.37 -0.49 4.47
N LEU A 102 -14.62 0.17 5.36
CA LEU A 102 -15.05 1.43 5.95
C LEU A 102 -15.26 2.52 4.89
N GLY A 103 -14.33 2.66 3.94
CA GLY A 103 -14.42 3.63 2.85
C GLY A 103 -15.63 3.41 1.95
N VAL A 104 -16.00 2.16 1.67
CA VAL A 104 -17.21 1.83 0.90
C VAL A 104 -18.48 2.16 1.67
N ILE A 105 -18.55 1.80 2.96
CA ILE A 105 -19.69 2.16 3.83
C ILE A 105 -19.86 3.68 3.85
N TRP A 106 -18.76 4.39 4.02
CA TRP A 106 -18.73 5.85 4.04
C TRP A 106 -19.16 6.47 2.72
N ILE A 107 -18.76 5.91 1.57
CA ILE A 107 -19.22 6.38 0.25
C ILE A 107 -20.74 6.25 0.11
N ILE A 108 -21.32 5.14 0.59
CA ILE A 108 -22.76 4.92 0.55
C ILE A 108 -23.49 5.92 1.45
N GLU A 109 -22.97 6.19 2.65
CA GLU A 109 -23.54 7.19 3.56
C GLU A 109 -23.36 8.62 3.05
N SER A 110 -22.30 8.87 2.29
CA SER A 110 -21.96 10.19 1.72
C SER A 110 -22.66 10.47 0.38
N GLU A 111 -23.58 9.62 -0.08
CA GLU A 111 -24.34 9.83 -1.33
C GLU A 111 -25.15 11.14 -1.32
N HIS A 112 -25.36 11.74 -0.14
CA HIS A 112 -25.98 13.05 0.04
C HIS A 112 -24.98 14.24 0.04
N CYS A 113 -23.67 13.99 0.08
CA CYS A 113 -22.63 15.02 -0.12
C CYS A 113 -22.43 15.28 -1.64
N ASP A 114 -21.83 16.43 -1.98
CA ASP A 114 -21.54 16.89 -3.34
C ASP A 114 -21.04 15.78 -4.29
N ASP A 115 -21.61 15.70 -5.50
CA ASP A 115 -21.30 14.71 -6.53
C ASP A 115 -19.79 14.57 -6.80
N MET A 116 -19.02 15.68 -6.72
CA MET A 116 -17.57 15.61 -6.91
C MET A 116 -16.86 14.79 -5.83
N ILE A 117 -17.30 14.89 -4.58
CA ILE A 117 -16.73 14.13 -3.46
C ILE A 117 -17.00 12.63 -3.67
N LEU A 118 -18.18 12.30 -4.18
CA LEU A 118 -18.55 10.92 -4.51
C LEU A 118 -17.61 10.35 -5.58
N TYR A 119 -17.37 11.07 -6.68
CA TYR A 119 -16.44 10.61 -7.73
C TYR A 119 -15.00 10.46 -7.24
N TYR A 120 -14.48 11.42 -6.46
CA TYR A 120 -13.14 11.32 -5.89
C TYR A 120 -13.02 10.17 -4.88
N SER A 121 -14.05 9.96 -4.06
CA SER A 121 -14.09 8.90 -3.07
C SER A 121 -14.20 7.53 -3.74
N ILE A 122 -15.00 7.38 -4.80
CA ILE A 122 -15.05 6.16 -5.62
C ILE A 122 -13.72 5.90 -6.33
N ALA A 123 -13.08 6.94 -6.89
CA ALA A 123 -11.77 6.80 -7.52
C ALA A 123 -10.70 6.36 -6.51
N LEU A 124 -10.73 6.89 -5.28
CA LEU A 124 -9.93 6.38 -4.17
C LEU A 124 -10.32 4.95 -3.82
N CYS A 125 -11.59 4.64 -3.62
CA CYS A 125 -12.04 3.31 -3.21
C CYS A 125 -11.70 2.22 -4.24
N ILE A 126 -12.01 2.44 -5.51
CA ILE A 126 -11.79 1.45 -6.57
C ILE A 126 -10.33 1.47 -7.02
N GLY A 127 -9.78 2.66 -7.30
CA GLY A 127 -8.44 2.83 -7.87
C GLY A 127 -7.34 2.48 -6.88
N TYR A 128 -7.45 2.92 -5.64
CA TYR A 128 -6.45 2.59 -4.63
C TYR A 128 -6.67 1.19 -4.06
N PHE A 129 -7.88 0.81 -3.65
CA PHE A 129 -8.04 -0.49 -2.97
C PHE A 129 -8.12 -1.68 -3.94
N GLY A 130 -8.64 -1.53 -5.15
CA GLY A 130 -8.63 -2.60 -6.16
C GLY A 130 -7.21 -2.95 -6.61
N VAL A 131 -6.40 -1.92 -6.90
CA VAL A 131 -4.97 -2.11 -7.23
C VAL A 131 -4.20 -2.59 -5.99
N CYS A 132 -4.54 -2.09 -4.79
CA CYS A 132 -3.92 -2.56 -3.56
C CYS A 132 -4.20 -4.03 -3.25
N TRP A 133 -5.44 -4.47 -3.41
CA TRP A 133 -5.82 -5.83 -3.12
C TRP A 133 -5.09 -6.82 -4.04
N SER A 134 -5.12 -6.55 -5.35
CA SER A 134 -4.52 -7.40 -6.38
C SER A 134 -3.02 -7.61 -6.15
N VAL A 135 -2.29 -6.55 -5.83
CA VAL A 135 -0.85 -6.60 -5.61
C VAL A 135 -0.50 -7.11 -4.21
N CYS A 136 -1.31 -6.82 -3.18
CA CYS A 136 -1.13 -7.44 -1.86
C CYS A 136 -1.24 -8.95 -1.95
N TRP A 137 -2.22 -9.46 -2.71
CA TRP A 137 -2.41 -10.88 -2.96
C TRP A 137 -1.17 -11.50 -3.63
N ILE A 138 -0.63 -10.85 -4.66
CA ILE A 138 0.60 -11.28 -5.33
C ILE A 138 1.77 -11.34 -4.33
N GLY A 139 1.94 -10.32 -3.48
CA GLY A 139 3.01 -10.32 -2.47
C GLY A 139 2.84 -11.39 -1.40
N CYS A 140 1.62 -11.65 -0.94
CA CYS A 140 1.32 -12.75 0.00
C CYS A 140 1.62 -14.12 -0.61
N VAL A 141 1.24 -14.35 -1.88
CA VAL A 141 1.56 -15.58 -2.60
C VAL A 141 3.08 -15.74 -2.74
N SER A 142 3.81 -14.67 -3.07
CA SER A 142 5.27 -14.72 -3.15
C SER A 142 5.94 -15.01 -1.80
N MET A 143 5.39 -14.52 -0.69
CA MET A 143 5.87 -14.84 0.66
C MET A 143 5.60 -16.31 1.01
N PHE A 144 4.43 -16.83 0.67
CA PHE A 144 4.10 -18.24 0.86
C PHE A 144 5.09 -19.15 0.13
N VAL A 145 5.39 -18.86 -1.13
CA VAL A 145 6.40 -19.60 -1.92
C VAL A 145 7.78 -19.51 -1.28
N LEU A 146 8.21 -18.31 -0.86
CA LEU A 146 9.48 -18.09 -0.15
C LEU A 146 9.62 -18.92 1.13
N CYS A 147 8.57 -18.95 1.95
CA CYS A 147 8.55 -19.71 3.19
C CYS A 147 8.51 -21.22 2.92
N TRP A 148 7.77 -21.63 1.89
CA TRP A 148 7.69 -23.02 1.47
C TRP A 148 9.06 -23.55 1.02
N ASP A 149 9.71 -22.83 0.10
CA ASP A 149 11.03 -23.19 -0.40
C ASP A 149 12.05 -23.32 0.74
N ALA A 150 12.04 -22.37 1.68
CA ALA A 150 12.91 -22.39 2.85
C ALA A 150 12.65 -23.55 3.84
N GLN A 151 11.46 -24.15 3.82
CA GLN A 151 11.14 -25.33 4.64
C GLN A 151 11.50 -26.64 3.93
N THR A 152 11.48 -26.65 2.59
CA THR A 152 11.74 -27.87 1.79
C THR A 152 13.21 -28.09 1.43
N SER A 153 14.07 -27.09 1.61
CA SER A 153 15.53 -27.15 1.41
C SER A 153 16.29 -27.40 2.70
#